data_AF-A0A2G5DVT8-F1
#
_entry.id   AF-A0A2G5DVT8-F1
#
_cell.length_a   1.000
_cell.length_b   1.000
_cell.length_c   1.000
_cell.angle_alpha   90.00
_cell.angle_beta   90.00
_cell.angle_gamma   90.00
#
_symmetry.space_group_name_H-M   'P 1'
#
loop_
_entity.id
_entity.type
_entity.pdbx_description
1 polymer ?
#
loop_
_entity_poly.entity_id
_entity_poly.type
_entity_poly.pdbx_seq_one_letter_code
_entity_poly.pdbx_strand_id
1 'polypeptide(L)'
;MIESYSSMDSTNSQDEDSAEATMVANLLPLASISQQPYVSELLSFTLDRLHKEPELLRVDSERIRRQMQEVAVGNYRAFISASDALVSIREEVSFVDKHLESLISEIPKLTSGCTEFIDSAQQILEKRKLNQTLLANHSTLLDLLEIPQLIDTCVRNGNYDEALDLEAFVGKLSTLHPKLPVIQALAAEVRHMTQALLSQLLQKLRSNIQLPECLRIIGYIRRIGVFGESEMRLQFLRCREAWLVSILDDLDQRNVYDYLKGMVNCYRMHLFDVVSQYRAIFADDTSRSEENYDGGLLFSWAMHQITSHLNTLKVMLPKITEGVTLSNILEQCMYCAMGLGWVGLDFRGLLPPLFEDAVLKLFSKNMCTAVENFQVYTPFASIKFS
;
A
#
# COMPACT_ATOMS: atom_id res chain seq x y z
N MET A 1 -18.51 18.08 51.52
CA MET A 1 -18.53 18.53 52.93
C MET A 1 -17.60 17.61 53.69
N ILE A 2 -16.37 18.08 53.91
CA ILE A 2 -15.80 18.52 55.20
C ILE A 2 -15.26 17.32 55.98
N GLU A 3 -13.94 17.17 55.95
CA GLU A 3 -13.15 17.23 57.17
C GLU A 3 -11.83 17.97 56.87
N SER A 4 -11.51 18.98 57.68
CA SER A 4 -10.15 19.40 57.99
C SER A 4 -10.14 20.21 59.28
N TYR A 5 -9.45 19.63 60.26
CA TYR A 5 -8.91 20.14 61.50
C TYR A 5 -8.60 21.64 61.59
N SER A 6 -8.89 22.24 62.75
CA SER A 6 -7.86 22.97 63.51
C SER A 6 -8.28 23.14 64.97
N SER A 7 -7.38 22.70 65.84
CA SER A 7 -7.34 22.86 67.28
C SER A 7 -7.47 24.33 67.72
N MET A 8 -8.18 24.56 68.83
CA MET A 8 -7.99 25.72 69.68
C MET A 8 -7.87 25.26 71.13
N ASP A 9 -6.76 25.67 71.70
CA ASP A 9 -6.30 25.40 73.06
C ASP A 9 -7.29 25.85 74.11
N SER A 10 -7.27 25.06 75.19
CA SER A 10 -7.89 25.31 76.47
C SER A 10 -7.25 26.53 77.15
N THR A 11 -8.02 27.30 77.92
CA THR A 11 -7.90 27.36 79.39
C THR A 11 -8.52 28.65 79.96
N ASN A 12 -9.10 28.44 81.14
CA ASN A 12 -9.02 29.34 82.29
C ASN A 12 -10.25 30.21 82.64
N SER A 13 -11.17 29.64 83.40
CA SER A 13 -11.86 30.32 84.52
C SER A 13 -12.78 29.38 85.34
N GLN A 14 -12.30 28.18 85.71
CA GLN A 14 -12.95 27.33 86.73
C GLN A 14 -11.95 26.89 87.82
N ASP A 15 -10.86 27.65 87.99
CA ASP A 15 -9.73 27.30 88.86
C ASP A 15 -9.84 27.77 90.32
N GLU A 16 -11.00 28.23 90.79
CA GLU A 16 -11.17 28.59 92.22
C GLU A 16 -11.76 27.47 93.08
N ASP A 17 -12.49 26.49 92.53
CA ASP A 17 -13.06 25.38 93.32
C ASP A 17 -12.12 24.17 93.47
N SER A 18 -11.06 24.08 92.65
CA SER A 18 -10.12 22.93 92.67
C SER A 18 -9.06 23.03 93.77
N ALA A 19 -8.80 24.23 94.29
CA ALA A 19 -7.74 24.47 95.26
C ALA A 19 -8.10 23.99 96.68
N GLU A 20 -9.36 24.13 97.11
CA GLU A 20 -9.80 23.61 98.42
C GLU A 20 -9.88 22.08 98.44
N ALA A 21 -10.29 21.44 97.34
CA ALA A 21 -10.33 19.99 97.21
C ALA A 21 -8.93 19.34 97.25
N THR A 22 -7.90 20.07 96.79
CA THR A 22 -6.53 19.56 96.68
C THR A 22 -5.78 19.59 98.03
N MET A 23 -6.13 20.47 98.97
CA MET A 23 -5.48 20.49 100.30
C MET A 23 -5.94 19.33 101.22
N VAL A 24 -7.12 18.76 101.00
CA VAL A 24 -7.63 17.61 101.79
C VAL A 24 -7.14 16.26 101.24
N ALA A 25 -6.73 16.21 99.97
CA ALA A 25 -6.31 14.98 99.29
C ALA A 25 -4.94 14.45 99.74
N ASN A 26 -4.11 15.27 100.39
CA ASN A 26 -2.74 14.92 100.77
C ASN A 26 -2.58 14.35 102.19
N LEU A 27 -3.66 14.12 102.95
CA LEU A 27 -3.56 13.65 104.34
C LEU A 27 -3.86 12.15 104.56
N LEU A 28 -4.28 11.35 103.57
CA LEU A 28 -4.56 9.91 103.78
C LEU A 28 -4.22 9.01 102.57
N PRO A 29 -3.01 8.42 102.51
CA PRO A 29 -2.54 7.56 101.38
C PRO A 29 -3.06 6.11 101.37
N LEU A 30 -4.26 5.81 101.88
CA LEU A 30 -4.68 4.41 102.16
C LEU A 30 -5.98 3.94 101.49
N ALA A 31 -6.54 4.63 100.48
CA ALA A 31 -7.74 4.16 99.77
C ALA A 31 -7.81 4.58 98.29
N SER A 32 -8.29 3.68 97.42
CA SER A 32 -8.60 3.97 96.01
C SER A 32 -9.75 4.99 95.88
N ILE A 33 -9.82 5.72 94.77
CA ILE A 33 -10.76 6.86 94.54
C ILE A 33 -12.24 6.52 94.88
N SER A 34 -12.67 5.27 94.66
CA SER A 34 -14.02 4.79 94.97
C SER A 34 -14.27 4.48 96.45
N GLN A 35 -13.23 4.38 97.27
CA GLN A 35 -13.30 4.09 98.71
C GLN A 35 -13.12 5.35 99.59
N GLN A 36 -12.63 6.45 99.02
CA GLN A 36 -12.48 7.73 99.72
C GLN A 36 -13.73 8.27 100.43
N PRO A 37 -14.96 8.25 99.84
CA PRO A 37 -16.15 8.73 100.54
C PRO A 37 -16.49 7.90 101.78
N TYR A 38 -16.19 6.60 101.75
CA TYR A 38 -16.42 5.71 102.87
C TYR A 38 -15.40 5.94 104.00
N VAL A 39 -14.13 6.23 103.66
CA VAL A 39 -13.09 6.57 104.65
C VAL A 39 -13.37 7.91 105.33
N SER A 40 -13.90 8.91 104.59
CA SER A 40 -14.33 10.18 105.19
C SER A 40 -15.52 10.02 106.14
N GLU A 41 -16.42 9.09 105.87
CA GLU A 41 -17.56 8.79 106.73
C GLU A 41 -17.11 8.09 108.03
N LEU A 42 -16.12 7.20 107.94
CA LEU A 42 -15.52 6.50 109.07
C LEU A 42 -14.88 7.44 110.10
N LEU A 43 -14.22 8.50 109.64
CA LEU A 43 -13.57 9.52 110.48
C LEU A 43 -14.58 10.44 111.18
N SER A 44 -15.83 10.46 110.73
CA SER A 44 -16.92 11.25 111.31
C SER A 44 -17.68 10.52 112.44
N PHE A 45 -17.40 9.23 112.67
CA PHE A 45 -18.09 8.43 113.68
C PHE A 45 -17.45 8.51 115.07
N THR A 46 -18.29 8.44 116.11
CA THR A 46 -17.87 8.35 117.51
C THR A 46 -17.27 6.97 117.82
N LEU A 47 -16.32 6.91 118.78
CA LEU A 47 -15.52 5.71 119.10
C LEU A 47 -16.36 4.44 119.39
N ASP A 48 -17.57 4.60 119.96
CA ASP A 48 -18.50 3.49 120.24
C ASP A 48 -19.13 2.90 118.97
N ARG A 49 -19.35 3.74 117.94
CA ARG A 49 -19.86 3.33 116.63
C ARG A 49 -18.77 2.64 115.82
N LEU A 50 -17.56 3.17 115.84
CA LEU A 50 -16.39 2.58 115.16
C LEU A 50 -16.06 1.18 115.69
N HIS A 51 -16.26 0.95 117.00
CA HIS A 51 -16.06 -0.38 117.61
C HIS A 51 -17.12 -1.41 117.18
N LYS A 52 -18.33 -0.96 116.82
CA LYS A 52 -19.43 -1.82 116.33
C LYS A 52 -19.49 -1.91 114.81
N GLU A 53 -18.82 -1.02 114.11
CA GLU A 53 -18.76 -0.96 112.65
C GLU A 53 -18.16 -2.21 111.98
N PRO A 54 -17.07 -2.84 112.46
CA PRO A 54 -16.59 -4.09 111.86
C PRO A 54 -17.60 -5.24 112.03
N GLU A 55 -18.35 -5.28 113.13
CA GLU A 55 -19.45 -6.25 113.29
C GLU A 55 -20.63 -5.92 112.39
N LEU A 56 -20.98 -4.64 112.22
CA LEU A 56 -22.02 -4.21 111.26
C LEU A 56 -21.63 -4.54 109.81
N LEU A 57 -20.40 -4.26 109.39
CA LEU A 57 -19.88 -4.63 108.07
C LEU A 57 -19.77 -6.14 107.89
N ARG A 58 -19.43 -6.88 108.95
CA ARG A 58 -19.42 -8.34 108.90
C ARG A 58 -20.85 -8.88 108.73
N VAL A 59 -21.82 -8.32 109.45
CA VAL A 59 -23.24 -8.68 109.32
C VAL A 59 -23.79 -8.29 107.96
N ASP A 60 -23.49 -7.09 107.45
CA ASP A 60 -23.95 -6.64 106.14
C ASP A 60 -23.23 -7.36 104.99
N SER A 61 -21.95 -7.68 105.11
CA SER A 61 -21.25 -8.51 104.11
C SER A 61 -21.75 -9.96 104.14
N GLU A 62 -22.03 -10.54 105.30
CA GLU A 62 -22.66 -11.87 105.40
C GLU A 62 -24.09 -11.84 104.85
N ARG A 63 -24.84 -10.75 105.06
CA ARG A 63 -26.17 -10.53 104.50
C ARG A 63 -26.12 -10.37 102.98
N ILE A 64 -25.24 -9.53 102.44
CA ILE A 64 -25.05 -9.36 101.00
C ILE A 64 -24.55 -10.65 100.37
N ARG A 65 -23.65 -11.38 101.04
CA ARG A 65 -23.20 -12.71 100.58
C ARG A 65 -24.34 -13.71 100.56
N ARG A 66 -25.21 -13.73 101.59
CA ARG A 66 -26.40 -14.59 101.60
C ARG A 66 -27.40 -14.18 100.51
N GLN A 67 -27.65 -12.88 100.32
CA GLN A 67 -28.52 -12.37 99.26
C GLN A 67 -27.95 -12.68 97.87
N MET A 68 -26.64 -12.54 97.67
CA MET A 68 -25.96 -12.90 96.42
C MET A 68 -25.99 -14.41 96.21
N GLN A 69 -25.86 -15.22 97.26
CA GLN A 69 -26.02 -16.67 97.17
C GLN A 69 -27.48 -17.06 96.87
N GLU A 70 -28.47 -16.41 97.47
CA GLU A 70 -29.89 -16.63 97.17
C GLU A 70 -30.24 -16.21 95.74
N VAL A 71 -29.72 -15.09 95.26
CA VAL A 71 -29.93 -14.62 93.88
C VAL A 71 -29.17 -15.50 92.89
N ALA A 72 -27.95 -15.92 93.23
CA ALA A 72 -27.16 -16.85 92.41
C ALA A 72 -27.80 -18.23 92.37
N VAL A 73 -28.35 -18.77 93.47
CA VAL A 73 -29.04 -20.07 93.53
C VAL A 73 -30.47 -19.99 92.99
N GLY A 74 -31.15 -18.86 93.13
CA GLY A 74 -32.47 -18.63 92.57
C GLY A 74 -32.44 -18.45 91.06
N ASN A 75 -31.40 -17.78 90.54
CA ASN A 75 -31.25 -17.46 89.13
C ASN A 75 -30.03 -18.13 88.46
N TYR A 76 -29.49 -19.23 89.02
CA TYR A 76 -28.29 -19.89 88.47
C TYR A 76 -28.49 -20.29 87.00
N ARG A 77 -29.71 -20.68 86.61
CA ARG A 77 -30.04 -20.96 85.21
C ARG A 77 -29.90 -19.73 84.32
N ALA A 78 -30.30 -18.55 84.78
CA ALA A 78 -30.14 -17.32 84.01
C ALA A 78 -28.67 -16.93 83.86
N PHE A 79 -27.84 -17.14 84.91
CA PHE A 79 -26.40 -16.90 84.83
C PHE A 79 -25.69 -17.90 83.91
N ILE A 80 -26.06 -19.18 83.96
CA ILE A 80 -25.53 -20.20 83.03
C ILE A 80 -25.97 -19.87 81.61
N SER A 81 -27.26 -19.59 81.38
CA SER A 81 -27.75 -19.18 80.05
C SER A 81 -27.07 -17.91 79.53
N ALA A 82 -26.78 -16.93 80.40
CA ALA A 82 -26.06 -15.73 80.02
C ALA A 82 -24.58 -16.01 79.70
N SER A 83 -23.95 -16.91 80.46
CA SER A 83 -22.58 -17.37 80.20
C SER A 83 -22.50 -18.18 78.91
N ASP A 84 -23.42 -19.10 78.67
CA ASP A 84 -23.52 -19.89 77.45
C ASP A 84 -23.79 -18.99 76.24
N ALA A 85 -24.67 -17.99 76.38
CA ALA A 85 -24.89 -16.98 75.36
C ALA A 85 -23.63 -16.14 75.10
N LEU A 86 -22.86 -15.77 76.13
CA LEU A 86 -21.59 -15.05 75.98
C LEU A 86 -20.52 -15.88 75.28
N VAL A 87 -20.44 -17.18 75.57
CA VAL A 87 -19.53 -18.11 74.89
C VAL A 87 -19.94 -18.26 73.42
N SER A 88 -21.22 -18.49 73.16
CA SER A 88 -21.76 -18.59 71.80
C SER A 88 -21.52 -17.29 71.01
N ILE A 89 -21.75 -16.11 71.60
CA ILE A 89 -21.46 -14.83 70.95
C ILE A 89 -19.96 -14.69 70.66
N ARG A 90 -19.08 -15.11 71.58
CA ARG A 90 -17.63 -15.05 71.35
C ARG A 90 -17.21 -15.97 70.19
N GLU A 91 -17.80 -17.16 70.10
CA GLU A 91 -17.55 -18.10 69.01
C GLU A 91 -18.06 -17.54 67.67
N GLU A 92 -19.28 -17.01 67.63
CA GLU A 92 -19.85 -16.37 66.44
C GLU A 92 -19.03 -15.15 66.00
N VAL A 93 -18.57 -14.31 66.93
CA VAL A 93 -17.68 -13.18 66.60
C VAL A 93 -16.37 -13.67 66.00
N SER A 94 -15.80 -14.78 66.51
CA SER A 94 -14.59 -15.36 65.92
C SER A 94 -14.83 -15.96 64.53
N PHE A 95 -16.05 -16.43 64.26
CA PHE A 95 -16.45 -16.93 62.94
C PHE A 95 -16.65 -15.79 61.94
N VAL A 96 -17.28 -14.69 62.38
CA VAL A 96 -17.40 -13.45 61.61
C VAL A 96 -16.03 -12.89 61.27
N ASP A 97 -15.09 -12.89 62.21
CA ASP A 97 -13.72 -12.41 61.98
C ASP A 97 -13.00 -13.21 60.88
N LYS A 98 -13.10 -14.55 60.95
CA LYS A 98 -12.57 -15.45 59.90
C LYS A 98 -13.23 -15.23 58.54
N HIS A 99 -14.55 -15.02 58.51
CA HIS A 99 -15.25 -14.74 57.26
C HIS A 99 -14.89 -13.37 56.68
N LEU A 100 -14.68 -12.38 57.54
CA LEU A 100 -14.25 -11.05 57.14
C LEU A 100 -12.82 -11.11 56.57
N GLU A 101 -11.90 -11.84 57.21
CA GLU A 101 -10.56 -12.08 56.67
C GLU A 101 -10.60 -12.80 55.31
N SER A 102 -11.43 -13.84 55.19
CA SER A 102 -11.61 -14.53 53.91
C SER A 102 -12.14 -13.58 52.83
N LEU A 103 -13.13 -12.76 53.15
CA LEU A 103 -13.71 -11.79 52.22
C LEU A 103 -12.69 -10.72 51.82
N ILE A 104 -11.90 -10.21 52.77
CA ILE A 104 -10.80 -9.27 52.51
C ILE A 104 -9.75 -9.90 51.59
N SER A 105 -9.49 -11.20 51.69
CA SER A 105 -8.52 -11.88 50.82
C SER A 105 -9.07 -12.18 49.41
N GLU A 106 -10.38 -12.41 49.27
CA GLU A 106 -11.01 -12.81 48.01
C GLU A 106 -11.50 -11.62 47.18
N ILE A 107 -11.90 -10.50 47.80
CA ILE A 107 -12.29 -9.27 47.08
C ILE A 107 -11.19 -8.79 46.12
N PRO A 108 -9.89 -8.74 46.49
CA PRO A 108 -8.83 -8.33 45.58
C PRO A 108 -8.67 -9.29 44.39
N LYS A 109 -8.81 -10.60 44.61
CA LYS A 109 -8.74 -11.61 43.53
C LYS A 109 -9.93 -11.50 42.57
N LEU A 110 -11.13 -11.26 43.11
CA LEU A 110 -12.31 -10.98 42.31
C LEU A 110 -12.13 -9.67 41.53
N THR A 111 -11.61 -8.63 42.18
CA THR A 111 -11.35 -7.33 41.54
C THR A 111 -10.34 -7.48 40.40
N SER A 112 -9.24 -8.20 40.61
CA SER A 112 -8.24 -8.44 39.57
C SER A 112 -8.80 -9.27 38.41
N GLY A 113 -9.59 -10.32 38.71
CA GLY A 113 -10.27 -11.10 37.69
C GLY A 113 -11.30 -10.29 36.90
N CYS A 114 -12.02 -9.38 37.55
CA CYS A 114 -12.92 -8.44 36.88
C CYS A 114 -12.16 -7.46 35.99
N THR A 115 -11.00 -6.95 36.41
CA THR A 115 -10.18 -6.07 35.55
C THR A 115 -9.62 -6.81 34.33
N GLU A 116 -9.08 -8.01 34.52
CA GLU A 116 -8.59 -8.83 33.40
C GLU A 116 -9.72 -9.23 32.43
N PHE A 117 -10.91 -9.52 32.97
CA PHE A 117 -12.09 -9.79 32.16
C PHE A 117 -12.53 -8.56 31.38
N ILE A 118 -12.54 -7.37 31.99
CA ILE A 118 -12.88 -6.12 31.30
C ILE A 118 -11.88 -5.83 30.18
N ASP A 119 -10.57 -5.96 30.43
CA ASP A 119 -9.53 -5.75 29.43
C ASP A 119 -9.67 -6.73 28.27
N SER A 120 -9.90 -8.01 28.58
CA SER A 120 -10.13 -9.05 27.57
C SER A 120 -11.41 -8.80 26.78
N ALA A 121 -12.49 -8.40 27.45
CA ALA A 121 -13.77 -8.09 26.83
C ALA A 121 -13.65 -6.87 25.92
N GLN A 122 -12.91 -5.84 26.30
CA GLN A 122 -12.63 -4.67 25.46
C GLN A 122 -11.88 -5.07 24.19
N GLN A 123 -10.81 -5.87 24.29
CA GLN A 123 -10.09 -6.36 23.11
C GLN A 123 -10.98 -7.18 22.17
N ILE A 124 -11.86 -8.03 22.72
CA ILE A 124 -12.82 -8.81 21.93
C ILE A 124 -13.84 -7.87 21.27
N LEU A 125 -14.32 -6.85 21.99
CA LEU A 125 -15.28 -5.88 21.47
C LEU A 125 -14.66 -5.04 20.33
N GLU A 126 -13.41 -4.62 20.46
CA GLU A 126 -12.66 -3.92 19.42
C GLU A 126 -12.47 -4.79 18.17
N LYS A 127 -12.02 -6.04 18.35
CA LYS A 127 -11.90 -7.00 17.24
C LYS A 127 -13.25 -7.26 16.56
N ARG A 128 -14.32 -7.40 17.35
CA ARG A 128 -15.68 -7.60 16.82
C ARG A 128 -16.18 -6.37 16.07
N LYS A 129 -15.93 -5.17 16.59
CA LYS A 129 -16.26 -3.91 15.92
C LYS A 129 -15.52 -3.80 14.60
N LEU A 130 -14.22 -4.08 14.58
CA LEU A 130 -13.40 -4.10 13.37
C LEU A 130 -13.95 -5.12 12.35
N ASN A 131 -14.25 -6.35 12.77
CA ASN A 131 -14.82 -7.39 11.91
C ASN A 131 -16.20 -7.01 11.37
N GLN A 132 -17.04 -6.35 12.18
CA GLN A 132 -18.35 -5.91 11.74
C GLN A 132 -18.24 -4.77 10.72
N THR A 133 -17.29 -3.84 10.91
CA THR A 133 -16.98 -2.81 9.91
C THR A 133 -16.39 -3.41 8.63
N LEU A 134 -15.54 -4.43 8.72
CA LEU A 134 -15.02 -5.16 7.57
C LEU A 134 -16.15 -5.87 6.82
N LEU A 135 -17.07 -6.54 7.52
CA LEU A 135 -18.20 -7.23 6.91
C LEU A 135 -19.16 -6.25 6.21
N ALA A 136 -19.42 -5.10 6.83
CA ALA A 136 -20.26 -4.06 6.24
C ALA A 136 -19.66 -3.48 4.95
N ASN A 137 -18.33 -3.36 4.89
CA ASN A 137 -17.60 -2.84 3.72
C ASN A 137 -17.01 -3.95 2.83
N HIS A 138 -17.34 -5.23 3.05
CA HIS A 138 -16.65 -6.32 2.35
C HIS A 138 -16.91 -6.31 0.85
N SER A 139 -18.10 -5.86 0.43
CA SER A 139 -18.48 -5.78 -0.99
C SER A 139 -17.62 -4.76 -1.72
N THR A 140 -17.45 -3.57 -1.15
CA THR A 140 -16.61 -2.53 -1.77
C THR A 140 -15.13 -2.90 -1.79
N LEU A 141 -14.69 -3.67 -0.80
CA LEU A 141 -13.32 -4.19 -0.74
C LEU A 141 -13.11 -5.30 -1.78
N LEU A 142 -14.12 -6.13 -2.03
CA LEU A 142 -14.12 -7.11 -3.10
C LEU A 142 -14.09 -6.43 -4.48
N ASP A 143 -14.96 -5.45 -4.72
CA ASP A 143 -14.97 -4.67 -5.96
C ASP A 143 -13.60 -4.05 -6.25
N LEU A 144 -12.92 -3.53 -5.22
CA LEU A 144 -11.58 -2.98 -5.33
C LEU A 144 -10.52 -4.04 -5.68
N LEU A 145 -10.65 -5.24 -5.11
CA LEU A 145 -9.77 -6.38 -5.41
C LEU A 145 -10.05 -7.01 -6.78
N GLU A 146 -11.24 -6.80 -7.34
CA GLU A 146 -11.62 -7.28 -8.68
C GLU A 146 -11.15 -6.35 -9.81
N ILE A 147 -10.69 -5.12 -9.52
CA ILE A 147 -10.20 -4.17 -10.52
C ILE A 147 -9.17 -4.76 -11.49
N PRO A 148 -8.14 -5.52 -11.05
CA PRO A 148 -7.19 -6.11 -11.98
C PRO A 148 -7.87 -7.08 -12.94
N GLN A 149 -8.78 -7.93 -12.47
CA GLN A 149 -9.53 -8.85 -13.34
C GLN A 149 -10.42 -8.09 -14.34
N LEU A 150 -10.99 -6.96 -13.91
CA LEU A 150 -11.76 -6.08 -14.77
C LEU A 150 -10.89 -5.45 -15.86
N ILE A 151 -9.71 -4.91 -15.51
CA ILE A 151 -8.73 -4.39 -16.48
C ILE A 151 -8.33 -5.47 -17.48
N ASP A 152 -8.12 -6.70 -17.03
CA ASP A 152 -7.72 -7.83 -17.89
C ASP A 152 -8.79 -8.11 -18.94
N THR A 153 -10.04 -8.07 -18.49
CA THR A 153 -11.21 -8.30 -19.33
C THR A 153 -11.44 -7.14 -20.30
N CYS A 154 -11.28 -5.89 -19.85
CA CYS A 154 -11.32 -4.70 -20.70
C CYS A 154 -10.23 -4.74 -21.79
N VAL A 155 -9.00 -5.12 -21.43
CA VAL A 155 -7.88 -5.25 -22.38
C VAL A 155 -8.17 -6.34 -23.42
N ARG A 156 -8.70 -7.50 -23.01
CA ARG A 156 -9.12 -8.58 -23.92
C ARG A 156 -10.25 -8.15 -24.87
N ASN A 157 -11.21 -7.37 -24.38
CA ASN A 157 -12.35 -6.89 -25.16
C ASN A 157 -12.00 -5.73 -26.09
N GLY A 158 -10.82 -5.12 -25.96
CA GLY A 158 -10.39 -3.96 -26.75
C GLY A 158 -10.91 -2.62 -26.22
N ASN A 159 -11.51 -2.61 -25.03
CA ASN A 159 -12.00 -1.44 -24.31
C ASN A 159 -10.86 -0.81 -23.51
N TYR A 160 -9.96 -0.11 -24.22
CA TYR A 160 -8.74 0.45 -23.63
C TYR A 160 -9.00 1.72 -22.81
N ASP A 161 -10.03 2.50 -23.15
CA ASP A 161 -10.36 3.74 -22.44
C ASP A 161 -10.75 3.44 -20.98
N GLU A 162 -11.64 2.47 -20.78
CA GLU A 162 -12.11 2.06 -19.45
C GLU A 162 -10.98 1.43 -18.62
N ALA A 163 -10.11 0.65 -19.25
CA ALA A 163 -8.93 0.08 -18.59
C ALA A 163 -7.97 1.17 -18.07
N LEU A 164 -7.78 2.23 -18.85
CA LEU A 164 -6.92 3.36 -18.46
C LEU A 164 -7.56 4.26 -17.40
N ASP A 165 -8.89 4.43 -17.43
CA ASP A 165 -9.59 5.18 -16.38
C ASP A 165 -9.51 4.43 -15.03
N LEU A 166 -9.57 3.09 -15.04
CA LEU A 166 -9.35 2.25 -13.85
C LEU A 166 -7.91 2.33 -13.33
N GLU A 167 -6.91 2.36 -14.23
CA GLU A 167 -5.50 2.58 -13.86
C GLU A 167 -5.34 3.91 -13.13
N ALA A 168 -5.90 4.99 -13.69
CA ALA A 168 -5.83 6.32 -13.09
C ALA A 168 -6.55 6.38 -11.73
N PHE A 169 -7.64 5.63 -11.55
CA PHE A 169 -8.33 5.50 -10.27
C PHE A 169 -7.46 4.80 -9.22
N VAL A 170 -6.84 3.66 -9.55
CA VAL A 170 -5.94 2.94 -8.64
C VAL A 170 -4.68 3.76 -8.35
N GLY A 171 -4.17 4.51 -9.33
CA GLY A 171 -3.07 5.46 -9.15
C GLY A 171 -3.40 6.54 -8.12
N LYS A 172 -4.59 7.16 -8.21
CA LYS A 172 -5.08 8.12 -7.20
C LYS A 172 -5.28 7.46 -5.83
N LEU A 173 -5.77 6.23 -5.78
CA LEU A 173 -5.97 5.53 -4.51
C LEU A 173 -4.63 5.23 -3.80
N SER A 174 -3.61 4.87 -4.59
CA SER A 174 -2.25 4.63 -4.09
C SER A 174 -1.61 5.88 -3.50
N THR A 175 -1.85 7.06 -4.10
CA THR A 175 -1.35 8.34 -3.55
C THR A 175 -2.12 8.78 -2.31
N LEU A 176 -3.42 8.51 -2.23
CA LEU A 176 -4.26 8.83 -1.07
C LEU A 176 -3.97 7.93 0.14
N HIS A 177 -3.61 6.67 -0.08
CA HIS A 177 -3.35 5.70 1.00
C HIS A 177 -1.99 4.98 0.87
N PRO A 178 -0.85 5.69 1.05
CA PRO A 178 0.48 5.10 0.86
C PRO A 178 0.85 4.02 1.89
N LYS A 179 0.18 3.99 3.06
CA LYS A 179 0.54 3.11 4.18
C LYS A 179 -0.04 1.70 4.07
N LEU A 180 -0.96 1.44 3.14
CA LEU A 180 -1.65 0.16 3.03
C LEU A 180 -0.95 -0.76 2.00
N PRO A 181 -0.34 -1.88 2.43
CA PRO A 181 0.41 -2.77 1.53
C PRO A 181 -0.49 -3.42 0.47
N VAL A 182 -1.77 -3.65 0.78
CA VAL A 182 -2.75 -4.22 -0.16
C VAL A 182 -2.97 -3.28 -1.35
N ILE A 183 -3.05 -1.97 -1.12
CA ILE A 183 -3.23 -0.97 -2.18
C ILE A 183 -1.95 -0.83 -3.01
N GLN A 184 -0.77 -0.94 -2.38
CA GLN A 184 0.50 -0.96 -3.11
C GLN A 184 0.64 -2.19 -4.00
N ALA A 185 0.24 -3.37 -3.51
CA ALA A 185 0.22 -4.61 -4.28
C ALA A 185 -0.78 -4.50 -5.44
N LEU A 186 -1.98 -3.97 -5.20
CA LEU A 186 -2.98 -3.70 -6.23
C LEU A 186 -2.42 -2.75 -7.31
N ALA A 187 -1.79 -1.65 -6.92
CA ALA A 187 -1.18 -0.71 -7.85
C ALA A 187 -0.01 -1.34 -8.64
N ALA A 188 0.75 -2.25 -8.03
CA ALA A 188 1.81 -2.98 -8.72
C ALA A 188 1.24 -3.94 -9.78
N GLU A 189 0.18 -4.68 -9.44
CA GLU A 189 -0.51 -5.57 -10.37
C GLU A 189 -1.10 -4.79 -11.56
N VAL A 190 -1.82 -3.69 -11.27
CA VAL A 190 -2.38 -2.83 -12.31
C VAL A 190 -1.31 -2.25 -13.23
N ARG A 191 -0.15 -1.83 -12.70
CA ARG A 191 0.99 -1.39 -13.53
C ARG A 191 1.51 -2.49 -14.44
N HIS A 192 1.62 -3.72 -13.96
CA HIS A 192 2.04 -4.86 -14.77
C HIS A 192 1.06 -5.11 -15.94
N MET A 193 -0.24 -4.98 -15.67
CA MET A 193 -1.27 -5.10 -16.70
C MET A 193 -1.22 -3.97 -17.73
N THR A 194 -1.01 -2.73 -17.30
CA THR A 194 -0.82 -1.59 -18.21
C THR A 194 0.43 -1.74 -19.07
N GLN A 195 1.51 -2.35 -18.54
CA GLN A 195 2.69 -2.70 -19.34
C GLN A 195 2.40 -3.78 -20.39
N ALA A 196 1.58 -4.78 -20.05
CA ALA A 196 1.11 -5.78 -21.03
C ALA A 196 0.19 -5.16 -22.09
N LEU A 197 -0.67 -4.21 -21.71
CA LEU A 197 -1.46 -3.43 -22.66
C LEU A 197 -0.55 -2.62 -23.60
N LEU A 198 0.48 -1.96 -23.05
CA LEU A 198 1.43 -1.19 -23.84
C LEU A 198 2.14 -2.05 -24.90
N SER A 199 2.58 -3.25 -24.52
CA SER A 199 3.23 -4.17 -25.47
C SER A 199 2.27 -4.63 -26.58
N GLN A 200 1.00 -4.89 -26.25
CA GLN A 200 -0.04 -5.20 -27.24
C GLN A 200 -0.33 -4.02 -28.18
N LEU A 201 -0.40 -2.79 -27.65
CA LEU A 201 -0.60 -1.58 -28.46
C LEU A 201 0.59 -1.33 -29.40
N LEU A 202 1.82 -1.53 -28.93
CA LEU A 202 3.02 -1.45 -29.76
C LEU A 202 3.05 -2.56 -30.83
N GLN A 203 2.60 -3.77 -30.50
CA GLN A 203 2.48 -4.85 -31.47
C GLN A 203 1.41 -4.55 -32.52
N LYS A 204 0.27 -3.98 -32.12
CA LYS A 204 -0.72 -3.45 -33.06
C LYS A 204 -0.08 -2.43 -33.97
N LEU A 205 0.69 -1.46 -33.45
CA LEU A 205 1.36 -0.43 -34.26
C LEU A 205 2.36 -0.99 -35.29
N ARG A 206 2.89 -2.21 -35.06
CA ARG A 206 3.70 -2.98 -36.03
C ARG A 206 2.87 -3.72 -37.09
N SER A 207 1.57 -3.47 -37.18
CA SER A 207 0.69 -4.04 -38.21
C SER A 207 0.20 -2.96 -39.17
N ASN A 208 -0.42 -3.39 -40.27
CA ASN A 208 -1.04 -2.48 -41.23
C ASN A 208 -2.25 -1.79 -40.57
N ILE A 209 -2.13 -0.50 -40.26
CA ILE A 209 -3.15 0.28 -39.55
C ILE A 209 -3.44 1.59 -40.28
N GLN A 210 -4.73 1.92 -40.36
CA GLN A 210 -5.26 3.17 -40.88
C GLN A 210 -5.02 4.35 -39.92
N LEU A 211 -4.93 5.57 -40.46
CA LEU A 211 -4.66 6.79 -39.68
C LEU A 211 -5.56 6.98 -38.43
N PRO A 212 -6.90 6.77 -38.48
CA PRO A 212 -7.76 6.99 -37.32
C PRO A 212 -7.44 6.08 -36.13
N GLU A 213 -7.20 4.79 -36.40
CA GLU A 213 -6.82 3.82 -35.37
C GLU A 213 -5.42 4.11 -34.82
N CYS A 214 -4.52 4.59 -35.67
CA CYS A 214 -3.19 5.01 -35.25
C CYS A 214 -3.24 6.19 -34.27
N LEU A 215 -4.09 7.19 -34.55
CA LEU A 215 -4.33 8.32 -33.65
C LEU A 215 -4.88 7.86 -32.30
N ARG A 216 -5.83 6.91 -32.30
CA ARG A 216 -6.37 6.32 -31.07
C ARG A 216 -5.29 5.60 -30.24
N ILE A 217 -4.50 4.74 -30.89
CA ILE A 217 -3.42 4.00 -30.22
C ILE A 217 -2.39 4.95 -29.61
N ILE A 218 -1.96 5.98 -30.35
CA ILE A 218 -1.04 7.00 -29.83
C ILE A 218 -1.68 7.81 -28.71
N GLY A 219 -2.99 8.11 -28.80
CA GLY A 219 -3.76 8.71 -27.72
C GLY A 219 -3.72 7.88 -26.44
N TYR A 220 -3.89 6.56 -26.53
CA TYR A 220 -3.77 5.66 -25.38
C TYR A 220 -2.35 5.64 -24.80
N ILE A 221 -1.33 5.55 -25.65
CA ILE A 221 0.08 5.59 -25.23
C ILE A 221 0.39 6.93 -24.52
N ARG A 222 -0.18 8.04 -25.01
CA ARG A 222 -0.06 9.36 -24.37
C ARG A 222 -0.75 9.41 -23.01
N ARG A 223 -1.94 8.80 -22.86
CA ARG A 223 -2.65 8.71 -21.56
C ARG A 223 -1.91 7.85 -20.54
N ILE A 224 -1.23 6.79 -20.97
CA ILE A 224 -0.38 5.94 -20.11
C ILE A 224 0.81 6.74 -19.53
N GLY A 225 1.30 7.76 -20.25
CA GLY A 225 2.30 8.71 -19.73
C GLY A 225 3.70 8.14 -19.47
N VAL A 226 4.00 6.93 -19.97
CA VAL A 226 5.31 6.28 -19.80
C VAL A 226 6.39 6.93 -20.69
N PHE A 227 6.03 7.42 -21.87
CA PHE A 227 6.97 7.98 -22.83
C PHE A 227 6.87 9.50 -22.90
N GLY A 228 8.02 10.18 -22.94
CA GLY A 228 8.09 11.56 -23.35
C GLY A 228 7.72 11.75 -24.83
N GLU A 229 7.42 12.97 -25.24
CA GLU A 229 6.99 13.28 -26.61
C GLU A 229 8.01 12.84 -27.67
N SER A 230 9.30 13.12 -27.45
CA SER A 230 10.39 12.69 -28.32
C SER A 230 10.57 11.17 -28.37
N GLU A 231 10.36 10.49 -27.23
CA GLU A 231 10.48 9.03 -27.16
C GLU A 231 9.29 8.35 -27.86
N MET A 232 8.09 8.90 -27.72
CA MET A 232 6.90 8.44 -28.42
C MET A 232 7.05 8.54 -29.95
N ARG A 233 7.60 9.66 -30.45
CA ARG A 233 7.95 9.85 -31.87
C ARG A 233 8.92 8.77 -32.35
N LEU A 234 9.98 8.52 -31.59
CA LEU A 234 10.96 7.48 -31.91
C LEU A 234 10.35 6.07 -31.90
N GLN A 235 9.56 5.74 -30.88
CA GLN A 235 8.89 4.43 -30.77
C GLN A 235 7.90 4.22 -31.92
N PHE A 236 7.17 5.26 -32.33
CA PHE A 236 6.30 5.19 -33.50
C PHE A 236 7.08 4.82 -34.77
N LEU A 237 8.17 5.56 -35.05
CA LEU A 237 9.01 5.29 -36.23
C LEU A 237 9.65 3.90 -36.17
N ARG A 238 10.12 3.45 -35.01
CA ARG A 238 10.68 2.10 -34.82
C ARG A 238 9.64 1.01 -35.06
N CYS A 239 8.42 1.16 -34.58
CA CYS A 239 7.35 0.20 -34.82
C CYS A 239 6.96 0.14 -36.30
N ARG A 240 6.90 1.29 -36.98
CA ARG A 240 6.62 1.36 -38.42
C ARG A 240 7.76 0.82 -39.27
N GLU A 241 9.00 1.05 -38.87
CA GLU A 241 10.18 0.45 -39.50
C GLU A 241 10.19 -1.07 -39.35
N ALA A 242 9.95 -1.60 -38.14
CA ALA A 242 9.87 -3.04 -37.92
C ALA A 242 8.76 -3.70 -38.77
N TRP A 243 7.63 -3.01 -38.93
CA TRP A 243 6.56 -3.45 -39.83
C TRP A 243 6.99 -3.45 -41.31
N LEU A 244 7.66 -2.39 -41.76
CA LEU A 244 8.16 -2.28 -43.14
C LEU A 244 9.19 -3.38 -43.43
N VAL A 245 10.11 -3.64 -42.50
CA VAL A 245 11.11 -4.72 -42.61
C VAL A 245 10.41 -6.07 -42.68
N SER A 246 9.39 -6.33 -41.86
CA SER A 246 8.61 -7.57 -41.92
C SER A 246 7.97 -7.78 -43.30
N ILE A 247 7.45 -6.73 -43.94
CA ILE A 247 6.88 -6.83 -45.30
C ILE A 247 7.97 -7.14 -46.33
N LEU A 248 9.16 -6.56 -46.17
CA LEU A 248 10.29 -6.81 -47.07
C LEU A 248 10.87 -8.22 -46.90
N ASP A 249 10.85 -8.77 -45.69
CA ASP A 249 11.27 -10.14 -45.39
C ASP A 249 10.31 -11.19 -45.97
N ASP A 250 9.02 -10.86 -46.10
CA ASP A 250 8.01 -11.71 -46.73
C ASP A 250 8.16 -11.82 -48.26
N LEU A 251 8.97 -10.96 -48.90
CA LEU A 251 9.19 -10.99 -50.34
C LEU A 251 10.11 -12.14 -50.76
N ASP A 252 9.74 -12.85 -51.83
CA ASP A 252 10.56 -13.94 -52.38
C ASP A 252 11.88 -13.43 -52.96
N GLN A 253 13.00 -13.84 -52.38
CA GLN A 253 14.35 -13.47 -52.79
C GLN A 253 14.90 -14.34 -53.94
N ARG A 254 14.17 -15.39 -54.37
CA ARG A 254 14.62 -16.30 -55.43
C ARG A 254 14.80 -15.60 -56.77
N ASN A 255 13.91 -14.67 -57.09
CA ASN A 255 14.01 -13.83 -58.29
C ASN A 255 14.39 -12.39 -57.92
N VAL A 256 15.59 -11.97 -58.31
CA VAL A 256 16.11 -10.62 -58.06
C VAL A 256 15.21 -9.54 -58.66
N TYR A 257 14.63 -9.78 -59.84
CA TYR A 257 13.75 -8.82 -60.50
C TYR A 257 12.44 -8.62 -59.73
N ASP A 258 11.77 -9.72 -59.36
CA ASP A 258 10.51 -9.67 -58.63
C ASP A 258 10.69 -9.11 -57.22
N TYR A 259 11.80 -9.45 -56.55
CA TYR A 259 12.18 -8.86 -55.26
C TYR A 259 12.37 -7.35 -55.36
N LEU A 260 13.16 -6.85 -56.33
CA LEU A 260 13.39 -5.42 -56.49
C LEU A 260 12.10 -4.67 -56.85
N LYS A 261 11.27 -5.24 -57.72
CA LYS A 261 9.96 -4.68 -58.05
C LYS A 261 9.02 -4.65 -56.84
N GLY A 262 8.99 -5.71 -56.04
CA GLY A 262 8.23 -5.79 -54.79
C GLY A 262 8.70 -4.76 -53.77
N MET A 263 10.02 -4.65 -53.58
CA MET A 263 10.65 -3.66 -52.71
C MET A 263 10.28 -2.23 -53.12
N VAL A 264 10.47 -1.85 -54.39
CA VAL A 264 10.15 -0.49 -54.87
C VAL A 264 8.67 -0.15 -54.66
N ASN A 265 7.77 -1.11 -54.90
CA ASN A 265 6.34 -0.92 -54.64
C ASN A 265 6.02 -0.78 -53.15
N CYS A 266 6.66 -1.59 -52.28
CA CYS A 266 6.52 -1.52 -50.84
C CYS A 266 6.91 -0.13 -50.30
N TYR A 267 8.09 0.37 -50.68
CA TYR A 267 8.52 1.72 -50.30
C TYR A 267 7.59 2.80 -50.85
N ARG A 268 7.15 2.69 -52.10
CA ARG A 268 6.23 3.65 -52.71
C ARG A 268 4.89 3.75 -51.97
N MET A 269 4.33 2.61 -51.57
CA MET A 269 3.03 2.56 -50.90
C MET A 269 3.14 2.95 -49.43
N HIS A 270 4.10 2.38 -48.70
CA HIS A 270 4.08 2.46 -47.24
C HIS A 270 4.91 3.60 -46.67
N LEU A 271 5.98 4.04 -47.34
CA LEU A 271 6.82 5.14 -46.83
C LEU A 271 6.04 6.46 -46.82
N PHE A 272 5.23 6.71 -47.86
CA PHE A 272 4.35 7.86 -47.92
C PHE A 272 3.33 7.85 -46.77
N ASP A 273 2.67 6.71 -46.55
CA ASP A 273 1.67 6.55 -45.50
C ASP A 273 2.27 6.77 -44.11
N VAL A 274 3.46 6.21 -43.83
CA VAL A 274 4.14 6.40 -42.54
C VAL A 274 4.49 7.86 -42.29
N VAL A 275 5.00 8.57 -43.30
CA VAL A 275 5.34 9.99 -43.14
C VAL A 275 4.08 10.84 -43.02
N SER A 276 3.03 10.54 -43.80
CA SER A 276 1.73 11.21 -43.70
C SER A 276 1.10 11.01 -42.32
N GLN A 277 1.15 9.79 -41.79
CA GLN A 277 0.67 9.47 -40.44
C GLN A 277 1.49 10.18 -39.37
N TYR A 278 2.83 10.18 -39.47
CA TYR A 278 3.68 10.90 -38.54
C TYR A 278 3.32 12.38 -38.49
N ARG A 279 3.19 13.02 -39.67
CA ARG A 279 2.78 14.42 -39.76
C ARG A 279 1.40 14.61 -39.16
N ALA A 280 0.41 13.79 -39.48
CA ALA A 280 -0.94 13.93 -38.93
C ALA A 280 -1.01 13.77 -37.41
N ILE A 281 -0.20 12.89 -36.82
CA ILE A 281 -0.20 12.59 -35.38
C ILE A 281 0.57 13.64 -34.57
N PHE A 282 1.67 14.14 -35.11
CA PHE A 282 2.60 15.01 -34.39
C PHE A 282 2.62 16.47 -34.90
N ALA A 283 1.86 16.82 -35.95
CA ALA A 283 1.79 18.22 -36.44
C ALA A 283 1.02 19.16 -35.51
N ASP A 284 0.14 18.67 -34.64
CA ASP A 284 -0.62 19.55 -33.73
C ASP A 284 0.26 20.20 -32.64
N ASP A 285 1.43 19.59 -32.33
CA ASP A 285 2.41 20.16 -31.39
C ASP A 285 3.14 21.39 -31.99
N THR A 286 3.02 21.61 -33.31
CA THR A 286 3.70 22.69 -34.05
C THR A 286 3.09 24.08 -33.83
N SER A 287 1.95 24.18 -33.12
CA SER A 287 1.25 25.46 -32.88
C SER A 287 1.86 26.29 -31.74
N ARG A 288 2.87 25.77 -31.03
CA ARG A 288 3.58 26.47 -29.94
C ARG A 288 5.08 26.35 -30.16
N SER A 289 5.67 27.41 -30.74
CA SER A 289 7.11 27.65 -30.97
C SER A 289 7.64 27.14 -32.32
N GLU A 290 7.96 28.08 -33.22
CA GLU A 290 8.65 27.88 -34.51
C GLU A 290 10.15 27.51 -34.35
N GLU A 291 10.50 26.70 -33.37
CA GLU A 291 11.88 26.25 -33.16
C GLU A 291 11.94 24.72 -33.17
N ASN A 292 12.13 24.12 -34.35
CA ASN A 292 12.87 22.88 -34.63
C ASN A 292 12.92 21.76 -33.55
N TYR A 293 11.82 21.46 -32.86
CA TYR A 293 11.82 20.42 -31.80
C TYR A 293 11.83 18.98 -32.31
N ASP A 294 11.52 18.75 -33.60
CA ASP A 294 11.63 17.40 -34.19
C ASP A 294 13.10 17.01 -34.44
N GLY A 295 14.07 17.94 -34.32
CA GLY A 295 15.49 17.65 -34.55
C GLY A 295 15.81 17.04 -35.93
N GLY A 296 14.87 17.14 -36.88
CA GLY A 296 14.94 16.40 -38.13
C GLY A 296 14.83 14.88 -37.97
N LEU A 297 14.20 14.36 -36.91
CA LEU A 297 14.08 12.92 -36.64
C LEU A 297 13.35 12.20 -37.77
N LEU A 298 12.21 12.73 -38.21
CA LEU A 298 11.47 12.20 -39.36
C LEU A 298 12.33 12.21 -40.63
N PHE A 299 13.05 13.31 -40.85
CA PHE A 299 13.93 13.46 -42.02
C PHE A 299 15.12 12.49 -41.96
N SER A 300 15.77 12.35 -40.81
CA SER A 300 16.86 11.41 -40.57
C SER A 300 16.40 9.97 -40.74
N TRP A 301 15.23 9.61 -40.22
CA TRP A 301 14.64 8.29 -40.40
C TRP A 301 14.32 8.03 -41.88
N ALA A 302 13.66 8.97 -42.55
CA ALA A 302 13.33 8.84 -43.96
C ALA A 302 14.57 8.73 -44.85
N MET A 303 15.63 9.50 -44.53
CA MET A 303 16.91 9.43 -45.22
C MET A 303 17.60 8.08 -44.97
N HIS A 304 17.51 7.54 -43.75
CA HIS A 304 17.99 6.18 -43.45
C HIS A 304 17.28 5.13 -44.32
N GLN A 305 15.94 5.22 -44.45
CA GLN A 305 15.16 4.31 -45.30
C GLN A 305 15.56 4.41 -46.77
N ILE A 306 15.74 5.62 -47.31
CA ILE A 306 16.20 5.81 -48.70
C ILE A 306 17.61 5.26 -48.88
N THR A 307 18.51 5.50 -47.93
CA THR A 307 19.90 5.02 -48.00
C THR A 307 19.93 3.49 -47.98
N SER A 308 19.11 2.84 -47.15
CA SER A 308 18.92 1.39 -47.13
C SER A 308 18.42 0.87 -48.48
N HIS A 309 17.39 1.51 -49.06
CA HIS A 309 16.87 1.18 -50.38
C HIS A 309 17.93 1.27 -51.49
N LEU A 310 18.71 2.35 -51.51
CA LEU A 310 19.79 2.57 -52.49
C LEU A 310 20.93 1.55 -52.31
N ASN A 311 21.28 1.20 -51.08
CA ASN A 311 22.30 0.19 -50.80
C ASN A 311 21.85 -1.20 -51.29
N THR A 312 20.59 -1.57 -51.08
CA THR A 312 20.04 -2.83 -51.59
C THR A 312 20.03 -2.86 -53.11
N LEU A 313 19.64 -1.76 -53.78
CA LEU A 313 19.76 -1.62 -55.24
C LEU A 313 21.21 -1.81 -55.69
N LYS A 314 22.18 -1.13 -55.07
CA LYS A 314 23.60 -1.24 -55.42
C LYS A 314 24.13 -2.69 -55.37
N VAL A 315 23.67 -3.49 -54.41
CA VAL A 315 24.09 -4.90 -54.24
C VAL A 315 23.38 -5.84 -55.22
N MET A 316 22.11 -5.57 -55.55
CA MET A 316 21.27 -6.50 -56.31
C MET A 316 21.26 -6.22 -57.82
N LEU A 317 21.40 -4.96 -58.24
CA LEU A 317 21.41 -4.58 -59.67
C LEU A 317 22.47 -5.32 -60.51
N PRO A 318 23.71 -5.56 -60.04
CA PRO A 318 24.72 -6.29 -60.82
C PRO A 318 24.37 -7.77 -61.09
N LYS A 319 23.41 -8.34 -60.38
CA LYS A 319 22.97 -9.74 -60.56
C LYS A 319 22.00 -9.91 -61.73
N ILE A 320 21.49 -8.81 -62.27
CA ILE A 320 20.52 -8.81 -63.37
C ILE A 320 21.26 -9.00 -64.71
N THR A 321 20.80 -9.94 -65.52
CA THR A 321 21.42 -10.30 -66.80
C THR A 321 20.77 -9.65 -68.01
N GLU A 322 19.63 -9.00 -67.86
CA GLU A 322 18.83 -8.47 -68.97
C GLU A 322 18.68 -6.95 -68.91
N GLY A 323 19.08 -6.24 -69.97
CA GLY A 323 18.98 -4.78 -70.03
C GLY A 323 17.55 -4.24 -69.97
N VAL A 324 16.57 -4.98 -70.51
CA VAL A 324 15.15 -4.59 -70.46
C VAL A 324 14.63 -4.57 -69.02
N THR A 325 14.98 -5.58 -68.22
CA THR A 325 14.58 -5.65 -66.81
C THR A 325 15.19 -4.52 -65.97
N LEU A 326 16.43 -4.13 -66.29
CA LEU A 326 17.12 -3.02 -65.66
C LEU A 326 16.44 -1.67 -65.97
N SER A 327 16.05 -1.45 -67.24
CA SER A 327 15.28 -0.27 -67.66
C SER A 327 13.93 -0.19 -66.94
N ASN A 328 13.22 -1.32 -66.84
CA ASN A 328 11.93 -1.39 -66.15
C ASN A 328 12.08 -1.05 -64.66
N ILE A 329 13.11 -1.56 -63.97
CA ILE A 329 13.34 -1.23 -62.55
C ILE A 329 13.69 0.26 -62.40
N LEU A 330 14.50 0.83 -63.30
CA LEU A 330 14.82 2.25 -63.29
C LEU A 330 13.56 3.12 -63.40
N GLU A 331 12.66 2.81 -64.33
CA GLU A 331 11.38 3.51 -64.48
C GLU A 331 10.54 3.43 -63.20
N GLN A 332 10.46 2.25 -62.58
CA GLN A 332 9.73 2.07 -61.30
C GLN A 332 10.38 2.85 -60.15
N CYS A 333 11.71 2.85 -60.03
CA CYS A 333 12.44 3.64 -59.03
C CYS A 333 12.24 5.14 -59.25
N MET A 334 12.28 5.62 -60.49
CA MET A 334 12.05 7.02 -60.84
C MET A 334 10.62 7.45 -60.50
N TYR A 335 9.64 6.60 -60.79
CA TYR A 335 8.24 6.84 -60.41
C TYR A 335 8.05 6.84 -58.88
N CYS A 336 8.68 5.91 -58.17
CA CYS A 336 8.67 5.87 -56.70
C CYS A 336 9.27 7.14 -56.09
N ALA A 337 10.45 7.55 -56.55
CA ALA A 337 11.13 8.76 -56.09
C ALA A 337 10.33 10.04 -56.41
N MET A 338 9.67 10.09 -57.57
CA MET A 338 8.75 11.19 -57.92
C MET A 338 7.56 11.25 -56.96
N GLY A 339 6.94 10.11 -56.61
CA GLY A 339 5.86 10.04 -55.64
C GLY A 339 6.29 10.49 -54.24
N LEU A 340 7.48 10.08 -53.80
CA LEU A 340 8.07 10.48 -52.52
C LEU A 340 8.54 11.95 -52.51
N GLY A 341 8.73 12.56 -53.69
CA GLY A 341 9.00 13.99 -53.83
C GLY A 341 7.93 14.89 -53.19
N TRP A 342 6.66 14.45 -53.14
CA TRP A 342 5.57 15.17 -52.46
C TRP A 342 5.80 15.32 -50.96
N VAL A 343 6.61 14.44 -50.39
CA VAL A 343 6.95 14.41 -48.96
C VAL A 343 8.30 15.09 -48.69
N GLY A 344 8.99 15.56 -49.74
CA GLY A 344 10.33 16.15 -49.67
C GLY A 344 11.45 15.11 -49.74
N LEU A 345 11.16 13.90 -50.24
CA LEU A 345 12.06 12.74 -50.26
C LEU A 345 12.44 12.34 -51.69
N ASP A 346 12.83 13.31 -52.52
CA ASP A 346 13.22 13.06 -53.91
C ASP A 346 14.67 12.58 -54.01
N PHE A 347 14.87 11.31 -54.37
CA PHE A 347 16.19 10.70 -54.58
C PHE A 347 16.50 10.38 -56.05
N ARG A 348 15.76 10.96 -57.01
CA ARG A 348 15.99 10.71 -58.45
C ARG A 348 17.43 11.03 -58.87
N GLY A 349 18.06 12.04 -58.29
CA GLY A 349 19.46 12.38 -58.56
C GLY A 349 20.48 11.31 -58.15
N LEU A 350 20.10 10.38 -57.26
CA LEU A 350 20.99 9.32 -56.76
C LEU A 350 20.87 8.00 -57.54
N LEU A 351 19.85 7.85 -58.39
CA LEU A 351 19.59 6.64 -59.17
C LEU A 351 20.55 6.47 -60.38
N PRO A 352 20.79 7.47 -61.24
CA PRO A 352 21.62 7.33 -62.43
C PRO A 352 22.98 6.64 -62.23
N PRO A 353 23.81 7.03 -61.23
CA PRO A 353 25.13 6.41 -61.07
C PRO A 353 25.06 4.91 -60.70
N LEU A 354 23.98 4.47 -60.03
CA LEU A 354 23.81 3.06 -59.66
C LEU A 354 23.45 2.20 -60.87
N PHE A 355 22.60 2.72 -61.75
CA PHE A 355 22.17 2.01 -62.96
C PHE A 355 23.23 2.06 -64.05
N GLU A 356 23.99 3.16 -64.16
CA GLU A 356 25.12 3.26 -65.09
C GLU A 356 26.18 2.18 -64.83
N ASP A 357 26.61 2.02 -63.56
CA ASP A 357 27.56 0.97 -63.18
C ASP A 357 27.05 -0.45 -63.49
N ALA A 358 25.75 -0.70 -63.28
CA ALA A 358 25.13 -1.98 -63.61
C ALA A 358 25.07 -2.23 -65.14
N VAL A 359 24.71 -1.22 -65.93
CA VAL A 359 24.69 -1.31 -67.41
C VAL A 359 26.10 -1.54 -67.95
N LEU A 360 27.11 -0.82 -67.44
CA LEU A 360 28.50 -0.96 -67.87
C LEU A 360 29.03 -2.37 -67.60
N LYS A 361 28.73 -2.94 -66.42
CA LYS A 361 29.10 -4.33 -66.08
C LYS A 361 28.40 -5.35 -66.98
N LEU A 362 27.12 -5.15 -67.26
CA LEU A 362 26.37 -6.02 -68.16
C LEU A 362 26.93 -5.96 -69.60
N PHE A 363 27.21 -4.76 -70.10
CA PHE A 363 27.81 -4.55 -71.41
C PHE A 363 29.19 -5.20 -71.52
N SER A 364 30.05 -5.00 -70.52
CA SER A 364 31.38 -5.61 -70.45
C SER A 364 31.29 -7.15 -70.45
N LYS A 365 30.38 -7.73 -69.65
CA LYS A 365 30.15 -9.18 -69.62
C LYS A 365 29.69 -9.72 -70.97
N ASN A 366 28.71 -9.09 -71.60
CA ASN A 366 28.20 -9.50 -72.91
C ASN A 366 29.26 -9.36 -74.00
N MET A 367 30.10 -8.32 -73.95
CA MET A 367 31.23 -8.16 -74.86
C MET A 367 32.28 -9.26 -74.67
N CYS A 368 32.63 -9.62 -73.44
CA CYS A 368 33.55 -10.73 -73.17
C CYS A 368 33.00 -12.04 -73.72
N THR A 369 31.74 -12.38 -73.43
CA THR A 369 31.08 -13.58 -73.95
C THR A 369 31.03 -13.59 -75.48
N ALA A 370 30.76 -12.44 -76.12
CA ALA A 370 30.77 -12.33 -77.57
C ALA A 370 32.16 -12.55 -78.17
N VAL A 371 33.21 -12.02 -77.53
CA VAL A 371 34.61 -12.22 -77.93
C VAL A 371 35.03 -13.69 -77.74
N GLU A 372 34.67 -14.31 -76.62
CA GLU A 372 34.93 -15.73 -76.35
C GLU A 372 34.23 -16.63 -77.38
N ASN A 373 32.95 -16.38 -77.63
CA ASN A 373 32.20 -17.10 -78.68
C ASN A 373 32.85 -16.91 -80.05
N PHE A 374 33.26 -15.68 -80.41
CA PHE A 374 33.94 -15.43 -81.67
C PHE A 374 35.26 -16.22 -81.77
N GLN A 375 36.05 -16.29 -80.69
CA GLN A 375 37.28 -17.07 -80.65
C GLN A 375 37.03 -18.59 -80.76
N VAL A 376 35.96 -19.09 -80.16
CA VAL A 376 35.59 -20.53 -80.19
C VAL A 376 35.02 -20.94 -81.54
N TYR A 377 34.22 -20.08 -82.20
CA TYR A 377 33.61 -20.36 -83.51
C TYR A 377 34.53 -20.01 -84.70
N THR A 378 35.70 -19.44 -84.45
CA THR A 378 36.73 -19.22 -85.48
C THR A 378 37.97 -20.12 -85.28
N PRO A 379 37.85 -21.46 -85.19
CA PRO A 379 39.03 -22.31 -85.29
C PRO A 379 39.40 -22.42 -86.78
N PHE A 380 40.61 -21.98 -87.13
CA PHE A 380 41.24 -22.04 -88.46
C PHE A 380 40.86 -20.95 -89.48
N ALA A 381 41.52 -19.80 -89.34
CA ALA A 381 42.09 -19.12 -90.49
C ALA A 381 43.59 -18.84 -90.27
N SER A 382 44.32 -19.82 -89.73
CA SER A 382 45.77 -19.90 -89.92
C SER A 382 46.02 -20.35 -91.35
N ILE A 383 45.76 -19.44 -92.31
CA ILE A 383 46.27 -19.55 -93.66
C ILE A 383 47.78 -19.42 -93.54
N LYS A 384 48.47 -20.56 -93.50
CA LYS A 384 49.90 -20.63 -93.78
C LYS A 384 50.09 -20.07 -95.19
N PHE A 385 50.54 -18.83 -95.28
CA PHE A 385 51.16 -18.34 -96.50
C PHE A 385 52.46 -19.13 -96.68
N SER A 386 52.48 -19.93 -97.75
CA SER A 386 53.63 -20.69 -98.24
C SER A 386 54.79 -19.80 -98.62
#